data_AF-A0A7V8BKR5-F1
#
_entry.id   AF-A0A7V8BKR5-F1
#
_cell.length_a   1.000
_cell.length_b   1.000
_cell.length_c   1.000
_cell.angle_alpha   90.00
_cell.angle_beta   90.00
_cell.angle_gamma   90.00
#
_symmetry.space_group_name_H-M   'P 1'
#
loop_
_entity.id
_entity.type
_entity.pdbx_description
1 polymer ?
#
loop_
_entity_poly.entity_id
_entity_poly.type
_entity_poly.pdbx_seq_one_letter_code
_entity_poly.pdbx_strand_id
1 'polypeptide(L)' 'AMGYDVKVNDPFQGAALVQTFGDPAHGRHSLQIEINKRLYMDEATQQRHAGFAPLQRNLMRLIDALIERFGVPAAR' A
#
# COMPACT_ATOMS: atom_id res chain seq x y z
N ALA A 1 10.91 10.24 -3.84
CA ALA A 1 10.46 9.71 -2.53
C ALA A 1 9.40 10.66 -1.94
N MET A 2 8.42 10.15 -1.18
CA MET A 2 7.27 10.93 -0.66
C MET A 2 7.43 11.39 0.80
N GLY A 3 8.60 11.17 1.42
CA GLY A 3 8.91 11.64 2.78
C GLY A 3 8.48 10.73 3.94
N TYR A 4 8.08 9.49 3.66
CA TYR A 4 7.75 8.50 4.69
C TYR A 4 8.98 7.69 5.11
N ASP A 5 9.05 7.31 6.38
CA ASP A 5 9.88 6.20 6.83
C ASP A 5 9.19 4.88 6.44
N VAL A 6 9.93 3.98 5.79
CA VAL A 6 9.38 2.75 5.20
C VAL A 6 10.24 1.57 5.62
N LYS A 7 9.56 0.56 6.15
CA LYS A 7 10.15 -0.73 6.52
C LYS A 7 9.54 -1.83 5.67
N VAL A 8 10.34 -2.84 5.35
CA VAL A 8 9.90 -4.01 4.57
C VAL A 8 9.99 -5.23 5.50
N ASN A 9 8.86 -5.92 5.67
CA ASN A 9 8.76 -7.13 6.48
C ASN A 9 9.17 -6.95 7.96
N ASP A 10 9.09 -5.73 8.49
CA ASP A 10 9.40 -5.40 9.88
C ASP A 10 8.31 -4.46 10.45
N PRO A 11 7.59 -4.85 11.52
CA PRO A 11 7.65 -6.13 12.24
C PRO A 11 6.81 -7.24 11.58
N PHE A 12 6.02 -6.91 10.56
CA PHE A 12 5.06 -7.82 9.93
C PHE A 12 5.56 -8.27 8.55
N GLN A 13 5.78 -9.56 8.39
CA GLN A 13 6.30 -10.16 7.14
C GLN A 13 5.19 -10.45 6.10
N GLY A 14 3.96 -10.00 6.38
CA GLY A 14 2.77 -10.28 5.59
C GLY A 14 1.86 -11.33 6.24
N ALA A 15 0.54 -11.13 6.13
CA ALA A 15 -0.47 -12.07 6.62
C ALA A 15 -0.65 -13.26 5.67
N ALA A 16 -1.28 -14.34 6.16
CA ALA A 16 -1.59 -15.54 5.37
C ALA A 16 -2.29 -15.22 4.04
N LEU A 17 -3.11 -14.16 3.98
CA LEU A 17 -3.79 -13.72 2.76
C LEU A 17 -2.80 -13.30 1.65
N VAL A 18 -1.68 -12.66 1.98
CA VAL A 18 -0.68 -12.25 0.99
C VAL A 18 -0.11 -13.48 0.29
N GLN A 19 0.18 -14.53 1.06
CA GLN A 19 0.72 -15.78 0.55
C GLN A 19 -0.33 -16.57 -0.24
N THR A 20 -1.55 -16.71 0.29
CA THR A 20 -2.64 -17.46 -0.35
C THR A 20 -3.01 -16.90 -1.72
N PHE A 21 -3.02 -15.58 -1.88
CA PHE A 21 -3.40 -14.92 -3.13
C PHE A 21 -2.21 -14.53 -4.01
N GLY A 22 -0.98 -14.66 -3.53
CA GLY A 22 0.22 -14.51 -4.35
C GLY A 22 0.48 -15.77 -5.17
N ASP A 23 0.73 -15.60 -6.46
CA ASP A 23 1.32 -16.63 -7.32
C ASP A 23 2.25 -15.97 -8.36
N PRO A 24 3.45 -15.51 -7.93
CA PRO A 24 4.36 -14.78 -8.80
C PRO A 24 4.80 -15.60 -10.02
N ALA A 25 4.83 -16.93 -9.91
CA ALA A 25 5.18 -17.82 -11.03
C ALA A 25 4.14 -17.75 -12.16
N HIS A 26 2.88 -17.44 -11.83
CA HIS A 26 1.79 -17.22 -12.79
C HIS A 26 1.45 -15.72 -12.96
N GLY A 27 2.37 -14.82 -12.61
CA GLY A 27 2.20 -13.38 -12.80
C GLY A 27 1.18 -12.72 -11.87
N ARG A 28 0.74 -13.40 -10.80
CA ARG A 28 -0.16 -12.84 -9.80
C ARG A 28 0.64 -12.41 -8.57
N HIS A 29 0.77 -11.12 -8.34
CA HIS A 29 1.50 -10.58 -7.19
C HIS A 29 0.53 -10.08 -6.12
N SER A 30 0.89 -10.28 -4.86
CA SER A 30 0.12 -9.80 -3.71
C SER A 30 1.05 -9.01 -2.78
N LEU A 31 0.58 -7.85 -2.31
CA LEU A 31 1.33 -6.93 -1.46
C LEU A 31 0.42 -6.44 -0.33
N GLN A 32 0.92 -6.46 0.89
CA GLN A 32 0.29 -5.80 2.03
C GLN A 32 0.99 -4.47 2.30
N ILE A 33 0.20 -3.42 2.49
CA ILE A 33 0.69 -2.07 2.84
C ILE A 33 0.05 -1.69 4.16
N GLU A 34 0.87 -1.47 5.18
CA GLU A 34 0.43 -1.00 6.48
C GLU A 34 0.74 0.48 6.64
N ILE A 35 -0.23 1.23 7.16
CA ILE A 35 -0.14 2.67 7.28
C ILE A 35 -0.36 3.05 8.74
N ASN A 36 0.59 3.79 9.31
CA ASN A 36 0.43 4.37 10.64
C ASN A 36 -0.76 5.35 10.65
N LYS A 37 -1.76 5.06 11.48
CA LYS A 37 -3.01 5.84 11.58
C LYS A 37 -2.78 7.31 11.91
N ARG A 38 -1.73 7.64 12.67
CA ARG A 38 -1.34 9.02 13.02
C ARG A 38 -1.03 9.91 11.81
N LEU A 39 -0.80 9.31 10.65
CA LEU A 39 -0.59 10.06 9.42
C LEU A 39 -1.89 10.68 8.88
N TYR A 40 -3.06 10.17 9.26
CA TYR A 40 -4.31 10.56 8.61
C TYR A 40 -5.55 10.66 9.50
N MET A 41 -5.52 10.10 10.70
CA MET A 41 -6.65 10.13 11.63
C MET A 41 -6.19 10.24 13.08
N ASP A 42 -7.04 10.87 13.88
CA ASP A 42 -6.95 10.77 15.33
C ASP A 42 -7.41 9.38 15.77
N GLU A 43 -6.55 8.65 16.49
CA GLU A 43 -6.80 7.24 16.82
C GLU A 43 -7.94 7.06 17.83
N ALA A 44 -8.18 8.04 18.70
CA ALA A 44 -9.19 7.96 19.76
C ALA A 44 -10.60 8.24 19.22
N THR A 45 -10.73 9.26 18.38
CA THR A 45 -12.01 9.71 17.81
C THR A 45 -12.33 9.08 16.46
N GLN A 46 -11.33 8.45 15.84
CA GLN A 46 -11.36 7.92 14.48
C GLN A 46 -11.66 8.95 13.39
N GLN A 47 -11.60 10.25 13.72
CA GLN A 47 -11.84 11.31 12.76
C GLN A 47 -10.58 11.58 11.94
N ARG A 48 -10.78 11.79 10.64
CA ARG A 48 -9.69 12.19 9.73
C ARG A 48 -9.24 13.60 10.09
N HIS A 49 -7.93 13.83 10.03
CA HIS A 49 -7.36 15.18 10.14
C HIS A 49 -6.70 15.62 8.82
N ALA A 50 -6.03 16.77 8.83
CA ALA A 50 -5.44 17.39 7.64
C ALA A 50 -4.42 16.52 6.88
N GLY A 51 -3.90 15.45 7.51
CA GLY A 51 -2.94 14.52 6.91
C GLY A 51 -3.57 13.52 5.95
N PHE A 52 -4.90 13.33 6.02
CA PHE A 52 -5.61 12.37 5.18
C PHE A 52 -5.49 12.68 3.69
N ALA A 53 -5.80 13.91 3.26
CA ALA A 53 -5.79 14.25 1.85
C ALA A 53 -4.39 14.14 1.20
N PRO A 54 -3.30 14.62 1.84
CA PRO A 54 -1.94 14.35 1.37
C PRO A 54 -1.60 12.86 1.28
N LEU A 55 -1.93 12.07 2.32
CA LEU A 55 -1.69 10.63 2.30
C LEU A 55 -2.42 9.95 1.15
N GLN A 56 -3.71 10.25 0.96
CA GLN A 56 -4.51 9.69 -0.13
C GLN A 56 -3.86 9.96 -1.49
N ARG A 57 -3.44 11.20 -1.76
CA ARG A 57 -2.76 11.54 -3.02
C ARG A 57 -1.47 10.75 -3.22
N ASN A 58 -0.69 10.58 -2.15
CA ASN A 58 0.55 9.83 -2.21
C ASN A 58 0.30 8.32 -2.45
N LEU A 59 -0.72 7.73 -1.82
CA LEU A 59 -1.10 6.35 -2.07
C LEU A 59 -1.58 6.13 -3.51
N MET A 60 -2.35 7.06 -4.07
CA MET A 60 -2.75 6.98 -5.48
C MET A 60 -1.54 7.00 -6.41
N ARG A 61 -0.58 7.90 -6.17
CA ARG A 61 0.69 7.94 -6.93
C ARG A 61 1.50 6.64 -6.80
N LEU A 62 1.48 6.01 -5.62
CA LEU A 62 2.12 4.70 -5.43
C LEU A 62 1.44 3.63 -6.28
N ILE A 63 0.10 3.58 -6.26
CA ILE A 63 -0.67 2.61 -7.06
C ILE A 63 -0.39 2.82 -8.56
N ASP A 64 -0.40 4.06 -9.03
CA ASP A 64 -0.10 4.38 -10.44
C ASP A 64 1.29 3.86 -10.84
N ALA A 65 2.31 4.08 -10.00
CA ALA A 65 3.67 3.59 -10.24
C ALA A 65 3.76 2.05 -10.21
N LEU A 66 2.98 1.38 -9.34
CA LEU A 66 2.91 -0.09 -9.32
C LEU A 66 2.26 -0.64 -10.60
N ILE A 67 1.21 0.00 -11.10
CA ILE A 67 0.55 -0.37 -12.35
C ILE A 67 1.49 -0.13 -13.54
N GLU A 68 2.19 1.00 -13.59
CA GLU A 68 3.16 1.27 -14.64
C GLU A 68 4.28 0.21 -14.67
N ARG A 69 4.74 -0.23 -13.49
CA ARG A 69 5.88 -1.14 -13.39
C ARG A 69 5.50 -2.62 -13.53
N PHE A 70 4.36 -3.03 -13.01
CA PHE A 70 3.96 -4.44 -12.86
C PHE A 70 2.60 -4.77 -13.47
N GLY A 71 1.85 -3.75 -13.90
CA GLY A 71 0.58 -3.95 -14.57
C GLY A 71 0.78 -4.76 -15.85
N VAL A 72 -0.06 -5.78 -16.02
CA VAL A 72 -0.17 -6.44 -17.31
C VAL A 72 -0.94 -5.49 -18.23
N PRO A 73 -0.49 -5.25 -19.48
CA PRO A 73 -1.29 -4.53 -20.45
C PRO A 73 -2.69 -5.17 -20.50
N ALA A 74 -3.74 -4.36 -20.46
CA ALA A 74 -5.09 -4.87 -20.67
C ALA A 74 -5.08 -5.74 -21.93
N ALA A 75 -5.51 -7.00 -21.80
CA ALA A 75 -5.66 -7.89 -22.92
C ALA A 75 -6.53 -7.17 -23.98
N ARG A 76 -5.99 -7.02 -25.19
CA ARG A 76 -6.76 -6.58 -26.35
C ARG A 76 -7.76 -7.65 -26.73
#